data_AF-A0A7V4X9S8-F1
#
_entry.id   AF-A0A7V4X9S8-F1
#
_cell.length_a   1.000
_cell.length_b   1.000
_cell.length_c   1.000
_cell.angle_alpha   90.00
_cell.angle_beta   90.00
_cell.angle_gamma   90.00
#
_symmetry.space_group_name_H-M   'P 1'
#
loop_
_entity.id
_entity.type
_entity.pdbx_description
1 polymer ?
#
loop_
_entity_poly.entity_id
_entity_poly.type
_entity_poly.pdbx_seq_one_letter_code
_entity_poly.pdbx_strand_id
1 'polypeptide(L)'
;MRKVAKKKILLNALLISAVALFAIFGFGNFARADFNPSNLISDGVFVNINKLDAAAIQRFLESKGSFLKDYSEGGRSAAQIIYDAAHGYGDASGSMNGIDINTSTGTVNPQVILTTLQKEQSLITKTSRDDNALSKAMGYACPDTGGCNPAYAGFTKQVENGAWQLRYNYERASGRGFPDFQVGQSFCFDDWNGTHCGTFSNRATAALYRYTPHVYNGNYNFWNLFNSYFSVDE
;
A
#
# COMPACT_ATOMS: atom_id res chain seq x y z
N MET A 1 83.16 -17.65 -8.73
CA MET A 1 83.81 -16.77 -7.74
C MET A 1 83.22 -15.37 -7.79
N ARG A 2 82.50 -14.93 -6.75
CA ARG A 2 82.64 -13.62 -6.06
C ARG A 2 81.41 -13.39 -5.16
N LYS A 3 81.69 -13.34 -3.85
CA LYS A 3 80.81 -12.87 -2.77
C LYS A 3 80.65 -11.36 -2.86
N VAL A 4 79.46 -10.82 -2.56
CA VAL A 4 79.25 -9.46 -2.03
C VAL A 4 77.99 -9.52 -1.13
N ALA A 5 78.17 -9.71 0.19
CA ALA A 5 78.22 -8.69 1.24
C ALA A 5 76.84 -8.14 1.66
N LYS A 6 76.41 -8.52 2.87
CA LYS A 6 75.30 -7.91 3.62
C LYS A 6 75.77 -6.57 4.21
N LYS A 7 74.95 -5.53 4.12
CA LYS A 7 74.95 -4.44 5.11
C LYS A 7 73.51 -4.11 5.47
N LYS A 8 73.25 -4.09 6.77
CA LYS A 8 71.96 -3.92 7.44
C LYS A 8 71.88 -2.49 8.01
N ILE A 9 70.63 -2.06 8.30
CA ILE A 9 70.18 -1.04 9.27
C ILE A 9 70.16 0.41 8.74
N LEU A 10 69.15 1.27 8.95
CA LEU A 10 67.76 1.21 9.47
C LEU A 10 67.08 2.58 9.17
N LEU A 11 65.74 2.57 9.12
CA LEU A 11 64.75 3.56 9.62
C LEU A 11 64.45 4.90 8.91
N ASN A 12 63.14 5.03 8.65
CA ASN A 12 62.22 6.17 8.86
C ASN A 12 61.78 7.08 7.70
N ALA A 13 60.53 6.80 7.29
CA ALA A 13 59.37 7.69 7.29
C ALA A 13 59.32 8.89 6.32
N LEU A 14 58.43 8.78 5.33
CA LEU A 14 57.47 9.85 5.05
C LEU A 14 56.18 9.23 4.46
N LEU A 15 55.13 9.16 5.28
CA LEU A 15 53.74 9.14 4.80
C LEU A 15 53.36 10.58 4.40
N ILE A 16 52.49 10.74 3.40
CA ILE A 16 51.15 11.38 3.53
C ILE A 16 50.50 11.57 2.14
N SER A 17 49.34 10.92 2.02
CA SER A 17 48.12 11.29 1.30
C SER A 17 48.14 11.65 -0.19
N ALA A 18 47.81 10.65 -1.03
CA ALA A 18 47.06 10.91 -2.25
C ALA A 18 45.60 11.19 -1.87
N VAL A 19 45.17 12.40 -2.22
CA VAL A 19 43.89 13.05 -1.94
C VAL A 19 42.70 12.16 -2.29
N ALA A 20 41.79 12.04 -1.32
CA ALA A 20 40.47 11.45 -1.45
C ALA A 20 39.64 12.19 -2.51
N LEU A 21 39.36 11.53 -3.64
CA LEU A 21 38.21 11.88 -4.47
C LEU A 21 37.00 11.12 -3.93
N PHE A 22 36.54 11.51 -2.74
CA PHE A 22 35.21 11.12 -2.28
C PHE A 22 34.23 11.91 -3.15
N ALA A 23 33.63 11.23 -4.13
CA ALA A 23 32.43 11.73 -4.77
C ALA A 23 31.38 11.91 -3.67
N ILE A 24 31.17 13.15 -3.24
CA ILE A 24 29.99 13.55 -2.49
C ILE A 24 28.86 13.47 -3.50
N PHE A 25 28.35 12.26 -3.73
CA PHE A 25 26.96 12.12 -4.14
C PHE A 25 26.18 12.66 -2.95
N GLY A 26 25.74 13.91 -3.06
CA GLY A 26 24.71 14.43 -2.19
C GLY A 26 23.53 13.49 -2.34
N PHE A 27 23.32 12.61 -1.36
CA PHE A 27 22.02 12.00 -1.17
C PHE A 27 21.08 13.17 -0.94
N GLY A 28 20.33 13.54 -1.98
CA GLY A 28 19.20 14.42 -1.81
C GLY A 28 18.34 13.79 -0.74
N ASN A 29 18.20 14.45 0.41
CA ASN A 29 17.13 14.13 1.33
C ASN A 29 15.85 14.50 0.58
N PHE A 30 15.27 13.55 -0.15
CA PHE A 30 13.92 13.70 -0.64
C PHE A 30 13.04 13.82 0.59
N ALA A 31 12.62 15.05 0.90
CA ALA A 31 11.67 15.29 1.96
C ALA A 31 10.41 14.51 1.61
N ARG A 32 10.04 13.55 2.47
CA ARG A 32 8.73 12.90 2.38
C ARG A 32 7.69 14.01 2.36
N ALA A 33 6.73 13.94 1.44
CA ALA A 33 5.60 14.87 1.45
C ALA A 33 4.98 14.93 2.85
N ASP A 34 4.45 16.07 3.25
CA ASP A 34 3.71 16.17 4.51
C ASP A 34 2.33 15.51 4.37
N PHE A 35 1.78 15.02 5.47
CA PHE A 35 0.44 14.46 5.48
C PHE A 35 -0.60 15.55 5.15
N ASN A 36 -1.38 15.34 4.10
CA ASN A 36 -2.51 16.18 3.75
C ASN A 36 -3.81 15.36 3.83
N PRO A 37 -4.68 15.60 4.84
CA PRO A 37 -5.94 14.85 4.98
C PRO A 37 -6.92 15.13 3.84
N SER A 38 -6.73 16.20 3.07
CA SER A 38 -7.57 16.52 1.91
C SER A 38 -7.09 15.86 0.62
N ASN A 39 -5.87 15.29 0.58
CA ASN A 39 -5.30 14.63 -0.59
C ASN A 39 -4.29 13.53 -0.17
N LEU A 40 -4.74 12.28 -0.14
CA LEU A 40 -3.94 11.15 0.38
C LEU A 40 -3.02 10.57 -0.70
N ILE A 41 -3.58 10.27 -1.87
CA ILE A 41 -2.85 9.87 -3.08
C ILE A 41 -3.60 10.43 -4.30
N SER A 42 -2.93 10.51 -5.45
CA SER A 42 -3.57 10.95 -6.68
C SER A 42 -4.52 9.90 -7.26
N ASP A 43 -5.53 10.35 -7.99
CA ASP A 43 -6.44 9.48 -8.75
C ASP A 43 -5.69 8.53 -9.68
N GLY A 44 -4.66 9.05 -10.39
CA GLY A 44 -3.83 8.24 -11.29
C GLY A 44 -3.08 7.12 -10.57
N VAL A 45 -2.56 7.38 -9.37
CA VAL A 45 -1.94 6.33 -8.54
C VAL A 45 -2.98 5.33 -8.06
N PHE A 46 -4.17 5.80 -7.64
CA PHE A 46 -5.22 4.96 -7.09
C PHE A 46 -5.75 3.92 -8.09
N VAL A 47 -5.89 4.29 -9.37
CA VAL A 47 -6.45 3.40 -10.41
C VAL A 47 -5.39 2.73 -11.29
N ASN A 48 -4.10 2.88 -11.00
CA ASN A 48 -3.04 2.24 -11.77
C ASN A 48 -2.92 0.74 -11.46
N ILE A 49 -3.83 -0.06 -12.03
CA ILE A 49 -3.89 -1.52 -11.83
C ILE A 49 -2.62 -2.24 -12.31
N ASN A 50 -1.88 -1.64 -13.25
CA ASN A 50 -0.67 -2.21 -13.85
C ASN A 50 0.61 -1.88 -13.06
N LYS A 51 0.51 -1.22 -11.91
CA LYS A 51 1.69 -0.79 -11.14
C LYS A 51 2.52 -1.95 -10.60
N LEU A 52 1.88 -3.07 -10.28
CA LEU A 52 2.54 -4.31 -9.89
C LEU A 52 1.89 -5.51 -10.61
N ASP A 53 2.71 -6.37 -11.20
CA ASP A 53 2.25 -7.69 -11.64
C ASP A 53 2.28 -8.70 -10.46
N ALA A 54 1.73 -9.90 -10.66
CA ALA A 54 1.71 -10.95 -9.65
C ALA A 54 3.12 -11.30 -9.12
N ALA A 55 4.15 -11.26 -9.97
CA ALA A 55 5.52 -11.57 -9.56
C ALA A 55 6.12 -10.46 -8.68
N ALA A 56 5.82 -9.19 -8.96
CA ALA A 56 6.24 -8.05 -8.15
C ALA A 56 5.52 -8.04 -6.80
N ILE A 57 4.23 -8.39 -6.77
CA ILE A 57 3.48 -8.57 -5.51
C ILE A 57 4.12 -9.69 -4.68
N GLN A 58 4.45 -10.83 -5.30
CA GLN A 58 5.13 -11.93 -4.62
C GLN A 58 6.46 -11.49 -4.00
N ARG A 59 7.33 -10.83 -4.78
CA ARG A 59 8.61 -10.28 -4.27
C ARG A 59 8.40 -9.29 -3.13
N PHE A 60 7.37 -8.45 -3.21
CA PHE A 60 7.02 -7.53 -2.13
C PHE A 60 6.69 -8.28 -0.84
N LEU A 61 5.81 -9.29 -0.89
CA LEU A 61 5.47 -10.12 0.27
C LEU A 61 6.69 -10.83 0.87
N GLU A 62 7.59 -11.35 0.02
CA GLU A 62 8.85 -11.97 0.42
C GLU A 62 9.77 -10.97 1.15
N SER A 63 9.94 -9.78 0.59
CA SER A 63 10.77 -8.71 1.18
C SER A 63 10.29 -8.25 2.56
N LYS A 64 8.99 -8.36 2.82
CA LYS A 64 8.38 -8.03 4.13
C LYS A 64 8.43 -9.19 5.11
N GLY A 65 8.87 -10.38 4.66
CA GLY A 65 8.85 -11.59 5.46
C GLY A 65 7.45 -12.09 5.80
N SER A 66 6.42 -11.59 5.10
CA SER A 66 5.02 -11.94 5.34
C SER A 66 4.79 -13.44 5.22
N PHE A 67 3.90 -14.02 6.02
CA PHE A 67 3.42 -15.39 5.78
C PHE A 67 2.62 -15.50 4.48
N LEU A 68 2.09 -14.39 3.94
CA LEU A 68 1.33 -14.39 2.69
C LEU A 68 2.18 -14.83 1.48
N LYS A 69 3.50 -14.71 1.55
CA LYS A 69 4.40 -15.16 0.48
C LYS A 69 4.28 -16.67 0.19
N ASP A 70 3.91 -17.45 1.20
CA ASP A 70 3.73 -18.91 1.11
C ASP A 70 2.24 -19.31 1.17
N TYR A 71 1.34 -18.33 1.27
CA TYR A 71 -0.08 -18.56 1.43
C TYR A 71 -0.78 -18.76 0.07
N SER A 72 -1.74 -19.68 0.05
CA SER A 72 -2.64 -19.87 -1.08
C SER A 72 -4.06 -20.20 -0.60
N GLU A 73 -5.05 -19.83 -1.42
CA GLU A 73 -6.46 -20.12 -1.20
C GLU A 73 -7.11 -20.43 -2.56
N GLY A 74 -7.91 -21.49 -2.64
CA GLY A 74 -8.59 -21.88 -3.89
C GLY A 74 -7.64 -22.16 -5.07
N GLY A 75 -6.41 -22.62 -4.80
CA GLY A 75 -5.42 -22.91 -5.84
C GLY A 75 -4.67 -21.68 -6.37
N ARG A 76 -4.91 -20.48 -5.83
CA ARG A 76 -4.20 -19.24 -6.17
C ARG A 76 -3.31 -18.81 -5.01
N SER A 77 -2.11 -18.32 -5.31
CA SER A 77 -1.26 -17.67 -4.30
C SER A 77 -1.88 -16.35 -3.83
N ALA A 78 -1.48 -15.86 -2.66
CA ALA A 78 -1.91 -14.53 -2.19
C ALA A 78 -1.57 -13.42 -3.21
N ALA A 79 -0.39 -13.51 -3.83
CA ALA A 79 0.04 -12.57 -4.85
C ALA A 79 -0.87 -12.59 -6.09
N GLN A 80 -1.28 -13.78 -6.54
CA GLN A 80 -2.21 -13.92 -7.65
C GLN A 80 -3.61 -13.37 -7.30
N ILE A 81 -4.10 -13.64 -6.09
CA ILE A 81 -5.40 -13.13 -5.62
C ILE A 81 -5.41 -11.58 -5.61
N ILE A 82 -4.34 -10.96 -5.12
CA ILE A 82 -4.20 -9.49 -5.12
C ILE A 82 -4.16 -8.93 -6.55
N TYR A 83 -3.41 -9.58 -7.44
CA TYR A 83 -3.34 -9.20 -8.85
C TYR A 83 -4.71 -9.32 -9.54
N ASP A 84 -5.40 -10.45 -9.34
CA ASP A 84 -6.71 -10.74 -9.91
C ASP A 84 -7.75 -9.71 -9.45
N ALA A 85 -7.74 -9.39 -8.15
CA ALA A 85 -8.64 -8.39 -7.58
C ALA A 85 -8.38 -7.00 -8.19
N ALA A 86 -7.12 -6.57 -8.32
CA ALA A 86 -6.76 -5.31 -8.99
C ALA A 86 -7.28 -5.24 -10.43
N HIS A 87 -7.32 -6.38 -11.12
CA HIS A 87 -7.79 -6.48 -12.51
C HIS A 87 -9.28 -6.80 -12.63
N GLY A 88 -10.04 -6.80 -11.54
CA GLY A 88 -11.49 -6.98 -11.59
C GLY A 88 -11.94 -8.41 -11.94
N TYR A 89 -11.15 -9.43 -11.57
CA TYR A 89 -11.56 -10.84 -11.69
C TYR A 89 -12.34 -11.30 -10.44
N GLY A 90 -13.13 -12.36 -10.60
CA GLY A 90 -13.86 -12.98 -9.49
C GLY A 90 -14.90 -12.04 -8.88
N ASP A 91 -14.98 -12.04 -7.55
CA ASP A 91 -15.87 -11.15 -6.78
C ASP A 91 -15.42 -9.67 -6.85
N ALA A 92 -14.30 -9.36 -7.52
CA ALA A 92 -13.83 -7.99 -7.74
C ALA A 92 -14.54 -7.29 -8.92
N SER A 93 -15.69 -7.82 -9.34
CA SER A 93 -16.48 -7.36 -10.48
C SER A 93 -17.96 -7.25 -10.13
N GLY A 94 -18.69 -6.40 -10.84
CA GLY A 94 -20.12 -6.24 -10.66
C GLY A 94 -20.63 -4.88 -11.12
N SER A 95 -21.94 -4.82 -11.37
CA SER A 95 -22.66 -3.62 -11.78
C SER A 95 -23.62 -3.18 -10.69
N MET A 96 -23.49 -1.93 -10.24
CA MET A 96 -24.40 -1.35 -9.24
C MET A 96 -24.62 0.14 -9.53
N ASN A 97 -25.87 0.60 -9.51
CA ASN A 97 -26.22 2.01 -9.71
C ASN A 97 -25.61 2.65 -10.97
N GLY A 98 -25.54 1.91 -12.07
CA GLY A 98 -24.96 2.37 -13.34
C GLY A 98 -23.43 2.51 -13.33
N ILE A 99 -22.76 1.94 -12.33
CA ILE A 99 -21.32 1.77 -12.28
C ILE A 99 -21.03 0.30 -12.53
N ASP A 100 -20.32 0.02 -13.61
CA ASP A 100 -19.87 -1.32 -13.96
C ASP A 100 -18.36 -1.43 -13.72
N ILE A 101 -17.97 -2.44 -12.95
CA ILE A 101 -16.57 -2.75 -12.62
C ILE A 101 -16.33 -4.18 -13.10
N ASN A 102 -15.37 -4.35 -14.00
CA ASN A 102 -15.04 -5.64 -14.59
C ASN A 102 -13.59 -5.64 -15.09
N THR A 103 -13.19 -6.68 -15.82
CA THR A 103 -11.81 -6.83 -16.32
C THR A 103 -11.37 -5.79 -17.35
N SER A 104 -12.30 -5.08 -17.98
CA SER A 104 -11.98 -3.95 -18.87
C SER A 104 -11.68 -2.66 -18.11
N THR A 105 -12.21 -2.50 -16.90
CA THR A 105 -12.01 -1.30 -16.06
C THR A 105 -10.94 -1.51 -14.99
N GLY A 106 -10.79 -2.75 -14.51
CA GLY A 106 -10.09 -3.09 -13.29
C GLY A 106 -10.73 -2.48 -12.03
N THR A 107 -10.07 -2.65 -10.89
CA THR A 107 -10.46 -2.03 -9.61
C THR A 107 -9.49 -0.92 -9.22
N VAL A 108 -8.50 -1.21 -8.39
CA VAL A 108 -7.53 -0.28 -7.81
C VAL A 108 -6.12 -0.81 -7.94
N ASN A 109 -5.13 0.07 -7.85
CA ASN A 109 -3.71 -0.27 -7.85
C ASN A 109 -3.39 -1.35 -6.78
N PRO A 110 -2.65 -2.42 -7.11
CA PRO A 110 -2.24 -3.44 -6.14
C PRO A 110 -1.55 -2.90 -4.89
N GLN A 111 -0.84 -1.78 -4.99
CA GLN A 111 -0.23 -1.09 -3.84
C GLN A 111 -1.30 -0.60 -2.85
N VAL A 112 -2.46 -0.13 -3.32
CA VAL A 112 -3.59 0.28 -2.47
C VAL A 112 -4.14 -0.94 -1.72
N ILE A 113 -4.25 -2.09 -2.40
CA ILE A 113 -4.70 -3.36 -1.78
C ILE A 113 -3.71 -3.79 -0.70
N LEU A 114 -2.41 -3.82 -1.00
CA LEU A 114 -1.35 -4.18 -0.06
C LEU A 114 -1.33 -3.25 1.17
N THR A 115 -1.44 -1.95 0.97
CA THR A 115 -1.53 -0.98 2.07
C THR A 115 -2.78 -1.22 2.92
N THR A 116 -3.91 -1.53 2.31
CA THR A 116 -5.16 -1.80 3.04
C THR A 116 -5.06 -3.09 3.84
N LEU A 117 -4.50 -4.16 3.29
CA LEU A 117 -4.23 -5.41 4.03
C LEU A 117 -3.37 -5.18 5.28
N GLN A 118 -2.38 -4.30 5.18
CA GLN A 118 -1.58 -3.93 6.35
C GLN A 118 -2.37 -3.09 7.36
N LYS A 119 -3.08 -2.06 6.88
CA LYS A 119 -3.84 -1.16 7.75
C LYS A 119 -4.93 -1.91 8.53
N GLU A 120 -5.64 -2.82 7.87
CA GLU A 120 -6.81 -3.49 8.45
C GLU A 120 -6.42 -4.67 9.35
N GLN A 121 -5.46 -5.50 8.93
CA GLN A 121 -5.14 -6.76 9.64
C GLN A 121 -3.65 -7.03 9.83
N SER A 122 -2.78 -6.04 9.55
CA SER A 122 -1.31 -6.16 9.67
C SER A 122 -0.71 -7.32 8.87
N LEU A 123 -1.37 -7.76 7.80
CA LEU A 123 -1.01 -8.98 7.07
C LEU A 123 0.32 -8.87 6.31
N ILE A 124 0.75 -7.66 5.93
CA ILE A 124 2.00 -7.47 5.18
C ILE A 124 3.23 -7.71 6.04
N THR A 125 3.19 -7.39 7.33
CA THR A 125 4.33 -7.58 8.24
C THR A 125 4.22 -8.82 9.13
N LYS A 126 3.09 -9.54 9.06
CA LYS A 126 2.84 -10.71 9.89
C LYS A 126 3.61 -11.93 9.38
N THR A 127 4.42 -12.55 10.23
CA THR A 127 5.31 -13.66 9.85
C THR A 127 4.71 -15.04 10.08
N SER A 128 3.69 -15.15 10.94
CA SER A 128 2.95 -16.38 11.22
C SER A 128 1.54 -16.32 10.66
N ARG A 129 1.02 -17.48 10.24
CA ARG A 129 -0.35 -17.62 9.75
C ARG A 129 -1.36 -17.19 10.82
N ASP A 130 -2.37 -16.44 10.41
CA ASP A 130 -3.44 -15.93 11.26
C ASP A 130 -4.77 -15.99 10.50
N ASP A 131 -5.52 -17.06 10.70
CA ASP A 131 -6.78 -17.30 10.00
C ASP A 131 -7.87 -16.27 10.34
N ASN A 132 -7.81 -15.67 11.53
CA ASN A 132 -8.71 -14.60 11.91
C ASN A 132 -8.37 -13.29 11.18
N ALA A 133 -7.09 -13.01 10.93
CA ALA A 133 -6.70 -11.90 10.07
C ALA A 133 -7.12 -12.16 8.61
N LEU A 134 -6.92 -13.38 8.10
CA LEU A 134 -7.32 -13.75 6.73
C LEU A 134 -8.84 -13.64 6.51
N SER A 135 -9.66 -14.04 7.49
CA SER A 135 -11.11 -14.04 7.36
C SER A 135 -11.71 -12.64 7.20
N LYS A 136 -10.99 -11.59 7.62
CA LYS A 136 -11.38 -10.18 7.53
C LYS A 136 -10.25 -9.30 6.98
N ALA A 137 -9.50 -9.83 6.02
CA ALA A 137 -8.23 -9.29 5.54
C ALA A 137 -8.26 -7.81 5.16
N MET A 138 -9.38 -7.33 4.62
CA MET A 138 -9.59 -5.91 4.26
C MET A 138 -10.78 -5.28 4.99
N GLY A 139 -11.36 -5.95 5.99
CA GLY A 139 -12.52 -5.44 6.74
C GLY A 139 -13.82 -5.32 5.93
N TYR A 140 -13.89 -5.94 4.75
CA TYR A 140 -15.10 -5.89 3.93
C TYR A 140 -16.25 -6.61 4.63
N ALA A 141 -17.42 -5.96 4.71
CA ALA A 141 -18.60 -6.43 5.42
C ALA A 141 -18.35 -6.77 6.91
N CYS A 142 -17.45 -6.02 7.55
CA CYS A 142 -17.16 -6.08 8.99
C CYS A 142 -17.52 -4.74 9.67
N PRO A 143 -18.81 -4.43 9.87
CA PRO A 143 -19.19 -3.22 10.61
C PRO A 143 -18.69 -3.27 12.06
N ASP A 144 -18.43 -2.10 12.63
CA ASP A 144 -18.02 -1.97 14.04
C ASP A 144 -19.05 -2.57 15.00
N THR A 145 -20.33 -2.49 14.64
CA THR A 145 -21.45 -3.09 15.36
C THR A 145 -22.01 -4.27 14.57
N GLY A 146 -21.97 -5.49 15.13
CA GLY A 146 -22.65 -6.66 14.55
C GLY A 146 -21.76 -7.76 13.97
N GLY A 147 -20.43 -7.62 14.08
CA GLY A 147 -19.48 -8.64 13.63
C GLY A 147 -19.37 -8.76 12.10
N CYS A 148 -18.38 -9.51 11.63
CA CYS A 148 -18.18 -9.73 10.19
C CYS A 148 -19.22 -10.67 9.59
N ASN A 149 -19.72 -10.33 8.39
CA ASN A 149 -20.60 -11.21 7.66
C ASN A 149 -19.82 -12.46 7.17
N PRO A 150 -20.20 -13.67 7.62
CA PRO A 150 -19.46 -14.89 7.30
C PRO A 150 -19.47 -15.25 5.81
N ALA A 151 -20.42 -14.74 5.02
CA ALA A 151 -20.46 -14.96 3.57
C ALA A 151 -19.25 -14.36 2.82
N TYR A 152 -18.58 -13.38 3.44
CA TYR A 152 -17.39 -12.72 2.90
C TYR A 152 -16.11 -13.10 3.63
N ALA A 153 -16.15 -14.11 4.50
CA ALA A 153 -14.97 -14.60 5.18
C ALA A 153 -14.01 -15.33 4.22
N GLY A 154 -12.72 -15.11 4.40
CA GLY A 154 -11.64 -15.73 3.61
C GLY A 154 -10.81 -14.68 2.86
N PHE A 155 -9.54 -14.98 2.60
CA PHE A 155 -8.62 -14.02 2.03
C PHE A 155 -9.05 -13.60 0.63
N THR A 156 -9.45 -14.56 -0.21
CA THR A 156 -9.93 -14.27 -1.57
C THR A 156 -11.11 -13.31 -1.55
N LYS A 157 -12.15 -13.65 -0.77
CA LYS A 157 -13.37 -12.85 -0.72
C LYS A 157 -13.11 -11.46 -0.19
N GLN A 158 -12.30 -11.33 0.85
CA GLN A 158 -11.95 -10.04 1.44
C GLN A 158 -11.16 -9.16 0.46
N VAL A 159 -10.20 -9.73 -0.27
CA VAL A 159 -9.38 -8.99 -1.22
C VAL A 159 -10.19 -8.56 -2.45
N GLU A 160 -10.95 -9.49 -3.05
CA GLU A 160 -11.74 -9.21 -4.24
C GLU A 160 -12.87 -8.21 -3.96
N ASN A 161 -13.69 -8.43 -2.93
CA ASN A 161 -14.80 -7.53 -2.58
C ASN A 161 -14.30 -6.19 -2.00
N GLY A 162 -13.20 -6.19 -1.23
CA GLY A 162 -12.59 -4.97 -0.71
C GLY A 162 -12.07 -4.07 -1.84
N ALA A 163 -11.39 -4.66 -2.84
CA ALA A 163 -10.92 -3.93 -4.02
C ALA A 163 -12.10 -3.38 -4.86
N TRP A 164 -13.14 -4.19 -5.07
CA TRP A 164 -14.36 -3.73 -5.74
C TRP A 164 -15.01 -2.56 -5.00
N GLN A 165 -15.15 -2.64 -3.67
CA GLN A 165 -15.75 -1.58 -2.86
C GLN A 165 -14.96 -0.27 -2.94
N LEU A 166 -13.62 -0.34 -2.91
CA LEU A 166 -12.76 0.83 -3.10
C LEU A 166 -12.96 1.46 -4.48
N ARG A 167 -13.01 0.65 -5.55
CA ARG A 167 -13.27 1.17 -6.91
C ARG A 167 -14.68 1.74 -7.04
N TYR A 168 -15.69 1.07 -6.49
CA TYR A 168 -17.06 1.54 -6.48
C TYR A 168 -17.18 2.89 -5.76
N ASN A 169 -16.53 3.04 -4.61
CA ASN A 169 -16.46 4.32 -3.89
C ASN A 169 -15.80 5.41 -4.74
N TYR A 170 -14.73 5.09 -5.46
CA TYR A 170 -14.03 5.99 -6.37
C TYR A 170 -14.93 6.44 -7.54
N GLU A 171 -15.67 5.53 -8.17
CA GLU A 171 -16.66 5.83 -9.23
C GLU A 171 -17.83 6.67 -8.73
N ARG A 172 -18.18 6.55 -7.46
CA ARG A 172 -19.28 7.31 -6.87
C ARG A 172 -18.93 8.71 -6.45
N ALA A 173 -17.65 8.97 -6.13
CA ALA A 173 -17.18 10.28 -5.70
C ALA A 173 -17.26 11.38 -6.80
N SER A 174 -17.65 11.02 -8.02
CA SER A 174 -17.89 11.94 -9.14
C SER A 174 -19.38 12.29 -9.34
N GLY A 175 -20.17 12.36 -8.27
CA GLY A 175 -21.58 12.72 -8.31
C GLY A 175 -22.54 11.59 -8.70
N ARG A 176 -22.11 10.31 -8.59
CA ARG A 176 -22.94 9.16 -8.94
C ARG A 176 -23.51 8.46 -7.71
N GLY A 177 -24.84 8.44 -7.58
CA GLY A 177 -25.57 7.70 -6.56
C GLY A 177 -25.98 8.54 -5.35
N PHE A 178 -25.16 8.59 -4.31
CA PHE A 178 -25.52 9.23 -3.02
C PHE A 178 -24.69 10.48 -2.78
N PRO A 179 -25.21 11.48 -2.03
CA PRO A 179 -24.57 12.79 -1.88
C PRO A 179 -23.37 12.81 -0.93
N ASP A 180 -23.00 11.67 -0.34
CA ASP A 180 -21.91 11.55 0.62
C ASP A 180 -20.57 11.20 -0.04
N PHE A 181 -19.48 11.67 0.56
CA PHE A 181 -18.09 11.46 0.12
C PHE A 181 -17.88 11.85 -1.35
N GLN A 182 -18.25 13.08 -1.69
CA GLN A 182 -18.11 13.63 -3.05
C GLN A 182 -16.88 14.55 -3.15
N VAL A 183 -16.25 14.60 -4.32
CA VAL A 183 -15.17 15.58 -4.56
C VAL A 183 -15.69 17.01 -4.32
N GLY A 184 -14.92 17.79 -3.58
CA GLY A 184 -15.30 19.15 -3.18
C GLY A 184 -16.20 19.22 -1.95
N GLN A 185 -16.69 18.08 -1.43
CA GLN A 185 -17.44 18.07 -0.17
C GLN A 185 -16.49 18.23 1.02
N SER A 186 -16.87 19.09 1.97
CA SER A 186 -16.18 19.22 3.24
C SER A 186 -16.48 18.04 4.17
N PHE A 187 -15.51 17.69 5.01
CA PHE A 187 -15.67 16.72 6.08
C PHE A 187 -15.10 17.27 7.38
N CYS A 188 -15.59 16.71 8.49
CA CYS A 188 -14.98 16.82 9.81
C CYS A 188 -15.12 15.45 10.48
N PHE A 189 -14.02 14.88 10.94
CA PHE A 189 -14.01 13.63 11.70
C PHE A 189 -13.34 13.85 13.05
N ASP A 190 -13.94 13.28 14.09
CA ASP A 190 -13.35 13.25 15.42
C ASP A 190 -12.52 11.97 15.58
N ASP A 191 -11.32 12.13 16.12
CA ASP A 191 -10.52 11.03 16.64
C ASP A 191 -9.93 11.37 18.02
N TRP A 192 -9.08 10.49 18.55
CA TRP A 192 -8.49 10.67 19.87
C TRP A 192 -7.62 11.93 19.99
N ASN A 193 -7.22 12.53 18.86
CA ASN A 193 -6.36 13.71 18.79
C ASN A 193 -7.14 14.96 18.31
N GLY A 194 -8.47 14.95 18.39
CA GLY A 194 -9.33 16.11 18.13
C GLY A 194 -10.17 16.00 16.86
N THR A 195 -10.76 17.14 16.48
CA THR A 195 -11.59 17.27 15.28
C THR A 195 -10.73 17.71 14.10
N HIS A 196 -10.76 16.94 13.02
CA HIS A 196 -9.98 17.20 11.81
C HIS A 196 -10.92 17.44 10.64
N CYS A 197 -10.85 18.64 10.08
CA CYS A 197 -11.69 19.06 8.97
C CYS A 197 -10.88 19.27 7.69
N GLY A 198 -11.54 19.11 6.55
CA GLY A 198 -10.94 19.32 5.25
C GLY A 198 -11.95 19.19 4.14
N THR A 199 -11.46 18.98 2.92
CA THR A 199 -12.29 18.78 1.73
C THR A 199 -11.72 17.63 0.92
N PHE A 200 -12.58 16.77 0.37
CA PHE A 200 -12.10 15.72 -0.52
C PHE A 200 -11.61 16.33 -1.84
N SER A 201 -10.29 16.45 -2.02
CA SER A 201 -9.70 17.12 -3.19
C SER A 201 -9.79 16.28 -4.47
N ASN A 202 -9.90 14.96 -4.33
CA ASN A 202 -10.00 14.03 -5.44
C ASN A 202 -10.79 12.77 -5.07
N ARG A 203 -11.08 11.94 -6.07
CA ARG A 203 -11.94 10.77 -5.93
C ARG A 203 -11.26 9.68 -5.11
N ALA A 204 -9.93 9.52 -5.24
CA ALA A 204 -9.15 8.58 -4.45
C ALA A 204 -9.27 8.85 -2.95
N THR A 205 -9.11 10.11 -2.55
CA THR A 205 -9.23 10.54 -1.16
C THR A 205 -10.66 10.33 -0.66
N ALA A 206 -11.67 10.76 -1.42
CA ALA A 206 -13.07 10.50 -1.07
C ALA A 206 -13.36 8.99 -0.89
N ALA A 207 -12.83 8.14 -1.78
CA ALA A 207 -13.04 6.70 -1.74
C ALA A 207 -12.41 6.03 -0.50
N LEU A 208 -11.20 6.46 -0.12
CA LEU A 208 -10.49 5.98 1.07
C LEU A 208 -11.22 6.39 2.35
N TYR A 209 -11.69 7.64 2.44
CA TYR A 209 -12.51 8.09 3.57
C TYR A 209 -13.85 7.38 3.64
N ARG A 210 -14.47 7.09 2.50
CA ARG A 210 -15.70 6.31 2.46
C ARG A 210 -15.50 4.87 2.94
N TYR A 211 -14.32 4.31 2.68
CA TYR A 211 -13.94 2.98 3.15
C TYR A 211 -13.60 2.98 4.65
N THR A 212 -12.96 4.04 5.14
CA THR A 212 -12.58 4.20 6.55
C THR A 212 -12.74 5.68 6.97
N PRO A 213 -13.84 6.06 7.63
CA PRO A 213 -14.18 7.46 7.89
C PRO A 213 -13.43 8.05 9.12
N HIS A 214 -12.10 7.96 9.11
CA HIS A 214 -11.23 8.45 10.18
C HIS A 214 -9.96 9.11 9.62
N VAL A 215 -9.49 10.20 10.23
CA VAL A 215 -8.22 10.86 9.86
C VAL A 215 -7.03 10.08 10.44
N TYR A 216 -6.71 10.21 11.74
CA TYR A 216 -5.49 9.61 12.27
C TYR A 216 -5.58 8.10 12.52
N ASN A 217 -6.75 7.61 12.91
CA ASN A 217 -6.99 6.16 13.11
C ASN A 217 -7.20 5.38 11.80
N GLY A 218 -7.13 6.04 10.64
CA GLY A 218 -7.39 5.41 9.35
C GLY A 218 -6.51 5.96 8.24
N ASN A 219 -6.90 7.10 7.68
CA ASN A 219 -6.30 7.62 6.46
C ASN A 219 -4.86 8.12 6.61
N TYR A 220 -4.46 8.59 7.80
CA TYR A 220 -3.05 8.83 8.12
C TYR A 220 -2.24 7.54 8.07
N ASN A 221 -2.75 6.44 8.65
CA ASN A 221 -2.07 5.14 8.61
C ASN A 221 -1.95 4.63 7.18
N PHE A 222 -3.00 4.76 6.37
CA PHE A 222 -2.95 4.43 4.94
C PHE A 222 -1.84 5.24 4.24
N TRP A 223 -1.87 6.56 4.35
CA TRP A 223 -0.90 7.45 3.72
C TRP A 223 0.54 7.14 4.17
N ASN A 224 0.75 6.96 5.48
CA ASN A 224 2.07 6.69 6.04
C ASN A 224 2.62 5.34 5.56
N LEU A 225 1.78 4.29 5.55
CA LEU A 225 2.16 2.96 5.07
C LEU A 225 2.42 2.96 3.57
N PHE A 226 1.53 3.57 2.77
CA PHE A 226 1.71 3.68 1.32
C PHE A 226 3.03 4.35 0.97
N ASN A 227 3.30 5.51 1.58
CA ASN A 227 4.55 6.23 1.32
C ASN A 227 5.78 5.50 1.85
N SER A 228 5.69 4.83 3.00
CA SER A 228 6.80 4.04 3.54
C SER A 228 7.14 2.82 2.67
N TYR A 229 6.16 2.26 1.96
CA TYR A 229 6.35 1.06 1.15
C TYR A 229 6.74 1.35 -0.29
N PHE A 230 6.30 2.49 -0.85
CA PHE A 230 6.32 2.68 -2.30
C PHE A 230 6.88 4.02 -2.79
N SER A 231 7.14 5.00 -1.91
CA SER A 231 7.65 6.33 -2.31
C SER A 231 9.18 6.43 -2.36
N VAL A 232 9.89 5.29 -2.28
CA VAL A 232 11.36 5.22 -2.44
C VAL A 232 11.81 4.82 -3.85
N ASP A 233 10.86 4.55 -4.76
CA ASP A 233 11.14 3.98 -6.09
C ASP A 233 10.69 4.90 -7.26
N GLU A 234 10.67 6.23 -7.08
CA GLU A 234 10.54 7.19 -8.20
C GLU A 234 11.91 7.71 -8.66
#